data_AF-A0A928LVA2-F1
#
_entry.id   AF-A0A928LVA2-F1
#
_cell.length_a   1.000
_cell.length_b   1.000
_cell.length_c   1.000
_cell.angle_alpha   90.00
_cell.angle_beta   90.00
_cell.angle_gamma   90.00
#
_symmetry.space_group_name_H-M   'P 1'
#
loop_
_entity.id
_entity.type
_entity.pdbx_description
1 polymer ?
#
loop_
_entity_poly.entity_id
_entity_poly.type
_entity_poly.pdbx_seq_one_letter_code
_entity_poly.pdbx_strand_id
1 'polypeptide(L)'
;MGDFGLLLYYVLIALFAFFVTAPCVLNAISLFGVQKRFAKAMVEEGIISQEAVDKLHPKKQIAGVVISVLVLGVLLWFCYRLQPWGFAVGIVPLLAGFWKYRKVLEYNSLTVKRFRNSYQNDLDAKKFNKYVDKNF
;
A
#
# COMPACT_ATOMS: atom_id res chain seq x y z
N MET A 1 2.30 24.66 -24.78
CA MET A 1 3.50 24.05 -24.14
C MET A 1 4.44 23.66 -25.25
N GLY A 2 5.73 23.99 -25.16
CA GLY A 2 6.71 23.48 -26.12
C GLY A 2 6.81 21.95 -26.01
N ASP A 3 7.29 21.30 -27.08
CA ASP A 3 7.38 19.84 -27.20
C ASP A 3 8.14 19.19 -26.03
N PHE A 4 9.19 19.87 -25.55
CA PHE A 4 9.95 19.47 -24.35
C PHE A 4 9.14 19.51 -23.05
N GLY A 5 8.25 20.50 -22.89
CA GLY A 5 7.39 20.61 -21.71
C GLY A 5 6.37 19.47 -21.63
N LEU A 6 5.80 19.09 -22.78
CA LEU A 6 4.88 17.95 -22.86
C LEU A 6 5.58 16.63 -22.49
N LEU A 7 6.82 16.43 -22.98
CA LEU A 7 7.63 15.27 -22.64
C LEU A 7 7.91 15.19 -21.13
N LEU A 8 8.26 16.30 -20.47
CA LEU A 8 8.44 16.33 -19.03
C LEU A 8 7.17 15.94 -18.26
N TYR A 9 5.99 16.39 -18.70
CA TYR A 9 4.72 15.98 -18.09
C TYR A 9 4.47 14.48 -18.23
N TYR A 10 4.77 13.88 -19.38
CA TYR A 10 4.67 12.43 -19.55
C TYR A 10 5.61 11.67 -18.62
N VAL A 11 6.86 12.10 -18.49
CA VAL A 11 7.82 11.48 -17.56
C VAL A 11 7.32 11.58 -16.12
N LEU A 12 6.83 12.76 -15.71
CA LEU A 12 6.32 12.98 -14.36
C LEU A 12 5.14 12.05 -14.04
N ILE A 13 4.20 11.88 -14.98
CA ILE A 13 3.04 10.99 -14.78
C ILE A 13 3.44 9.53 -14.76
N ALA A 14 4.36 9.12 -15.62
CA ALA A 14 4.90 7.76 -15.59
C ALA A 14 5.54 7.44 -14.23
N LEU A 15 6.36 8.36 -13.72
CA LEU A 15 6.98 8.23 -12.40
C LEU A 15 5.92 8.23 -11.28
N PHE A 16 4.92 9.10 -11.36
CA PHE A 16 3.84 9.16 -10.37
C PHE A 16 2.99 7.88 -10.36
N ALA A 17 2.67 7.34 -11.54
CA ALA A 17 1.96 6.08 -11.68
C ALA A 17 2.74 4.91 -11.07
N PHE A 18 4.04 4.83 -11.37
CA PHE A 18 4.91 3.75 -10.90
C PHE A 18 5.25 3.86 -9.40
N PHE A 19 5.75 5.01 -8.94
CA PHE A 19 6.32 5.16 -7.59
C PHE A 19 5.32 5.60 -6.52
N VAL A 20 4.16 6.16 -6.90
CA VAL A 20 3.17 6.66 -5.94
C VAL A 20 1.89 5.85 -6.04
N THR A 21 1.26 5.83 -7.22
CA THR A 21 -0.06 5.22 -7.40
C THR A 21 -0.01 3.72 -7.16
N ALA A 22 0.92 3.02 -7.80
CA ALA A 22 1.04 1.57 -7.66
C ALA A 22 1.25 1.10 -6.19
N PRO A 23 2.24 1.64 -5.43
CA PRO A 23 2.42 1.23 -4.04
C PRO A 23 1.29 1.69 -3.11
N CYS A 24 0.68 2.87 -3.33
CA CYS A 24 -0.47 3.31 -2.52
C CYS A 24 -1.66 2.37 -2.66
N VAL A 25 -2.00 1.97 -3.89
CA VAL A 25 -3.11 1.03 -4.16
C VAL A 25 -2.79 -0.36 -3.60
N LEU A 26 -1.57 -0.88 -3.82
CA LEU A 26 -1.19 -2.18 -3.27
C LEU A 26 -1.13 -2.20 -1.75
N ASN A 27 -0.71 -1.10 -1.12
CA ASN A 27 -0.74 -0.97 0.33
C ASN A 27 -2.18 -1.02 0.86
N ALA A 28 -3.11 -0.30 0.21
CA ALA A 28 -4.53 -0.38 0.52
C ALA A 28 -5.06 -1.82 0.39
N ILE A 29 -4.74 -2.53 -0.70
CA ILE A 29 -5.15 -3.93 -0.88
C ILE A 29 -4.55 -4.83 0.21
N SER A 30 -3.27 -4.64 0.55
CA SER A 30 -2.60 -5.41 1.61
C SER A 30 -3.25 -5.25 2.98
N LEU A 31 -3.87 -4.09 3.26
CA LEU A 31 -4.60 -3.84 4.51
C LEU A 31 -5.81 -4.78 4.65
N PHE A 32 -6.55 -5.01 3.55
CA PHE A 32 -7.72 -5.88 3.56
C PHE A 32 -7.37 -7.38 3.51
N GLY A 33 -6.29 -7.73 2.83
CA GLY A 33 -5.83 -9.12 2.69
C GLY A 33 -4.87 -9.54 3.80
N VAL A 34 -3.58 -9.29 3.56
CA VAL A 34 -2.47 -9.83 4.37
C VAL A 34 -2.50 -9.32 5.80
N GLN A 35 -2.68 -8.01 6.01
CA GLN A 35 -2.64 -7.43 7.34
C GLN A 35 -3.84 -7.85 8.20
N LYS A 36 -4.99 -8.12 7.59
CA LYS A 36 -6.17 -8.65 8.30
C LYS A 36 -5.95 -10.09 8.76
N ARG A 37 -5.39 -10.93 7.88
CA ARG A 37 -5.05 -12.32 8.23
C ARG A 37 -3.91 -12.38 9.26
N PHE A 38 -2.91 -11.52 9.15
CA PHE A 38 -1.84 -11.41 10.15
C PHE A 38 -2.38 -10.95 11.51
N ALA A 39 -3.27 -9.96 11.55
CA ALA A 39 -3.90 -9.53 12.80
C ALA A 39 -4.65 -10.67 13.49
N LYS A 40 -5.39 -11.50 12.74
CA LYS A 40 -6.08 -12.69 13.28
C LYS A 40 -5.10 -13.67 13.93
N ALA A 41 -4.02 -14.04 13.24
CA ALA A 41 -2.99 -14.93 13.78
C ALA A 41 -2.34 -14.36 15.06
N MET A 42 -2.13 -13.05 15.13
CA MET A 42 -1.56 -12.39 16.31
C MET A 42 -2.51 -12.36 17.50
N VAL A 43 -3.83 -12.33 17.27
CA VAL A 43 -4.83 -12.46 18.34
C VAL A 43 -4.91 -13.90 18.84
N GLU A 44 -4.87 -14.90 17.94
CA GLU A 44 -4.86 -16.32 18.30
C GLU A 44 -3.64 -16.68 19.16
N GLU A 45 -2.47 -16.12 18.86
CA GLU A 45 -1.25 -16.27 19.67
C GLU A 45 -1.26 -15.45 20.97
N GLY A 46 -2.32 -14.66 21.22
CA GLY A 46 -2.45 -13.82 22.41
C GLY A 46 -1.37 -12.72 22.49
N ILE A 47 -0.90 -12.24 21.35
CA ILE A 47 0.12 -11.17 21.23
C ILE A 47 -0.54 -9.79 21.28
N ILE A 48 -1.76 -9.67 20.74
CA ILE A 48 -2.58 -8.45 20.71
C ILE A 48 -4.03 -8.79 21.08
N SER A 49 -4.75 -7.85 21.68
CA SER A 49 -6.18 -8.00 22.00
C SER A 49 -7.08 -7.83 20.76
N GLN A 50 -8.20 -8.57 20.73
CA GLN A 50 -9.22 -8.43 19.68
C GLN A 50 -9.75 -6.98 19.60
N GLU A 51 -9.91 -6.31 20.76
CA GLU A 51 -10.38 -4.93 20.84
C GLU A 51 -9.44 -3.92 20.15
N ALA A 52 -8.13 -4.11 20.29
CA ALA A 52 -7.15 -3.24 19.63
C ALA A 52 -7.23 -3.39 18.11
N VAL A 53 -7.43 -4.62 17.61
CA VAL A 53 -7.62 -4.90 16.18
C VAL A 53 -8.89 -4.23 15.67
N ASP A 54 -10.02 -4.39 16.36
CA ASP A 54 -11.31 -3.86 15.93
C ASP A 54 -11.34 -2.32 15.92
N LYS A 55 -10.53 -1.67 16.77
CA LYS A 55 -10.40 -0.21 16.78
C LYS A 55 -9.42 0.34 15.74
N LEU A 56 -8.29 -0.34 15.51
CA LEU A 56 -7.20 0.16 14.67
C LEU A 56 -7.32 -0.23 13.20
N HIS A 57 -7.79 -1.44 12.89
CA HIS A 57 -7.85 -1.95 11.51
C HIS A 57 -8.80 -1.15 10.62
N PRO A 58 -10.06 -0.87 11.05
CA PRO A 58 -10.99 -0.10 10.23
C PRO A 58 -10.50 1.31 9.92
N LYS A 59 -9.89 1.99 10.89
CA LYS A 59 -9.32 3.34 10.69
C LYS A 59 -8.22 3.34 9.62
N LYS A 60 -7.34 2.33 9.65
CA LYS A 60 -6.26 2.19 8.68
C LYS A 60 -6.77 1.78 7.29
N GLN A 61 -7.76 0.90 7.23
CA GLN A 61 -8.43 0.52 5.99
C GLN A 61 -9.08 1.74 5.33
N ILE A 62 -9.86 2.54 6.06
CA ILE A 62 -10.49 3.75 5.54
C ILE A 62 -9.43 4.74 5.04
N ALA A 63 -8.39 5.01 5.83
CA ALA A 63 -7.30 5.89 5.40
C ALA A 63 -6.62 5.38 4.12
N GLY A 64 -6.34 4.07 4.04
CA GLY A 64 -5.77 3.44 2.85
C GLY A 64 -6.66 3.58 1.61
N VAL A 65 -7.97 3.36 1.75
CA VAL A 65 -8.94 3.52 0.66
C VAL A 65 -8.99 4.97 0.20
N VAL A 66 -9.16 5.93 1.12
CA VAL A 66 -9.25 7.36 0.78
C VAL A 66 -8.01 7.82 0.03
N ILE A 67 -6.81 7.46 0.52
CA ILE A 67 -5.55 7.83 -0.16
C ILE A 67 -5.48 7.18 -1.54
N SER A 68 -5.84 5.90 -1.67
CA SER A 68 -5.79 5.21 -2.97
C SER A 68 -6.74 5.83 -4.01
N VAL A 69 -7.96 6.21 -3.60
CA VAL A 69 -8.93 6.86 -4.48
C VAL A 69 -8.45 8.25 -4.91
N LEU A 70 -7.92 9.04 -3.98
CA LEU A 70 -7.39 10.37 -4.29
C LEU A 70 -6.24 10.29 -5.30
N VAL A 71 -5.27 9.42 -5.07
CA VAL A 71 -4.10 9.27 -5.95
C VAL A 71 -4.50 8.76 -7.34
N LEU A 72 -5.44 7.80 -7.41
CA LEU A 72 -6.00 7.33 -8.68
C LEU A 72 -6.78 8.43 -9.41
N GLY A 73 -7.57 9.23 -8.70
CA GLY A 73 -8.31 10.36 -9.27
C GLY A 73 -7.38 11.41 -9.87
N VAL A 74 -6.29 11.74 -9.17
CA VAL A 74 -5.24 12.64 -9.69
C VAL A 74 -4.60 12.06 -10.95
N LEU A 75 -4.23 10.77 -10.94
CA LEU A 75 -3.65 10.12 -12.11
C LEU A 75 -4.60 10.16 -13.31
N LEU A 76 -5.88 9.81 -13.13
CA LEU A 76 -6.89 9.83 -14.19
C LEU A 76 -7.11 11.23 -14.76
N TRP A 77 -7.15 12.25 -13.90
CA TRP A 77 -7.28 13.64 -14.33
C TRP A 77 -6.10 14.09 -15.20
N PHE A 78 -4.87 13.75 -14.80
CA PHE A 78 -3.67 14.04 -15.58
C PHE A 78 -3.63 13.26 -16.90
N CYS A 79 -4.00 11.98 -16.90
CA CYS A 79 -4.13 11.18 -18.12
C CYS A 79 -5.14 11.78 -19.11
N TYR A 80 -6.25 12.33 -18.62
CA TYR A 80 -7.26 13.01 -19.44
C TYR A 80 -6.76 14.35 -20.00
N ARG A 81 -5.95 15.10 -19.23
CA ARG A 81 -5.37 16.38 -19.69
C ARG A 81 -4.31 16.21 -20.79
N LEU A 82 -3.68 15.05 -20.90
CA LEU A 82 -2.55 14.79 -21.79
C LEU A 82 -2.89 13.80 -22.92
N GLN A 83 -4.12 13.85 -23.40
CA GLN A 83 -4.52 13.09 -24.59
C GLN A 83 -3.68 13.48 -25.82
N PRO A 84 -3.41 12.53 -26.74
CA PRO A 84 -3.91 11.15 -26.76
C PRO A 84 -3.05 10.13 -25.98
N TRP A 85 -1.77 10.42 -25.72
CA TRP A 85 -0.84 9.44 -25.15
C TRP A 85 -0.88 9.30 -23.62
N GLY A 86 -1.56 10.21 -22.93
CA GLY A 86 -1.61 10.27 -21.46
C GLY A 86 -2.05 8.96 -20.81
N PHE A 87 -3.04 8.25 -21.36
CA PHE A 87 -3.47 6.96 -20.81
C PHE A 87 -2.41 5.86 -20.96
N ALA A 88 -1.73 5.79 -22.10
CA ALA A 88 -0.67 4.79 -22.30
C ALA A 88 0.48 5.02 -21.31
N VAL A 89 0.88 6.28 -21.14
CA VAL A 89 1.94 6.70 -20.22
C VAL A 89 1.54 6.53 -18.74
N GLY A 90 0.25 6.59 -18.40
CA GLY A 90 -0.22 6.31 -17.05
C GLY A 90 -0.38 4.82 -16.74
N ILE A 91 -0.95 4.04 -17.67
CA ILE A 91 -1.33 2.64 -17.45
C ILE A 91 -0.12 1.72 -17.47
N VAL A 92 0.79 1.87 -18.44
CA VAL A 92 1.94 0.97 -18.59
C VAL A 92 2.84 0.99 -17.34
N PRO A 93 3.24 2.16 -16.79
CA PRO A 93 4.03 2.22 -15.58
C PRO A 93 3.26 1.80 -14.33
N LEU A 94 1.94 2.01 -14.29
CA LEU A 94 1.11 1.51 -13.19
C LEU A 94 1.12 -0.03 -13.12
N LEU A 95 0.96 -0.70 -14.25
CA LEU A 95 1.04 -2.17 -14.34
C LEU A 95 2.45 -2.68 -14.00
N ALA A 96 3.48 -2.02 -14.52
CA ALA A 96 4.86 -2.35 -14.17
C ALA A 96 5.13 -2.16 -12.66
N GLY A 97 4.57 -1.11 -12.07
CA GLY A 97 4.62 -0.85 -10.64
C GLY A 97 3.91 -1.95 -9.85
N PHE A 98 2.71 -2.35 -10.26
CA PHE A 98 2.00 -3.47 -9.62
C PHE A 98 2.80 -4.77 -9.63
N TRP A 99 3.46 -5.07 -10.75
CA TRP A 99 4.30 -6.25 -10.84
C TRP A 99 5.54 -6.15 -9.94
N LYS A 100 6.20 -4.98 -9.91
CA LYS A 100 7.38 -4.73 -9.07
C LYS A 100 7.05 -4.81 -7.57
N TYR A 101 5.95 -4.21 -7.15
CA TYR A 101 5.56 -4.07 -5.74
C TYR A 101 4.66 -5.22 -5.26
N ARG A 102 4.44 -6.28 -6.06
CA ARG A 102 3.59 -7.43 -5.71
C ARG A 102 3.88 -8.06 -4.34
N LYS A 103 5.15 -8.04 -3.91
CA LYS A 103 5.58 -8.56 -2.60
C LYS A 103 4.94 -7.85 -1.40
N VAL A 104 4.35 -6.67 -1.59
CA VAL A 104 3.55 -5.98 -0.57
C VAL A 104 2.29 -6.77 -0.20
N LEU A 105 1.80 -7.60 -1.12
CA LEU A 105 0.66 -8.51 -0.94
C LEU A 105 1.07 -9.87 -0.36
N GLU A 106 2.34 -10.06 -0.01
CA GLU A 106 2.83 -11.31 0.58
C GLU A 106 3.09 -11.15 2.09
N TYR A 107 3.05 -12.29 2.80
CA TYR A 107 3.56 -12.36 4.17
C TYR A 107 5.07 -12.23 4.12
N ASN A 108 5.57 -11.04 4.49
CA ASN A 108 6.98 -10.72 4.43
C ASN A 108 7.37 -9.93 5.69
N SER A 109 8.66 -9.88 6.00
CA SER A 109 9.27 -9.07 7.07
C SER A 109 8.81 -7.60 7.02
N LEU A 110 8.54 -7.05 5.84
CA LEU A 110 7.96 -5.72 5.66
C LEU A 110 6.55 -5.58 6.24
N THR A 111 5.72 -6.62 6.12
CA THR A 111 4.38 -6.65 6.70
C THR A 111 4.46 -6.79 8.22
N VAL A 112 5.39 -7.61 8.73
CA VAL A 112 5.69 -7.73 10.17
C VAL A 112 6.13 -6.38 10.75
N LYS A 113 7.06 -5.67 10.08
CA LYS A 113 7.51 -4.33 10.50
C LYS A 113 6.37 -3.31 10.51
N ARG A 114 5.56 -3.24 9.44
CA ARG A 114 4.38 -2.35 9.38
C ARG A 114 3.37 -2.64 10.49
N PHE A 115 3.18 -3.91 10.80
CA PHE A 115 2.28 -4.34 11.86
C PHE A 115 2.83 -3.98 13.25
N ARG A 116 4.12 -4.22 13.52
CA ARG A 116 4.77 -3.81 14.76
C ARG A 116 4.61 -2.31 15.03
N ASN A 117 4.89 -1.47 14.03
CA ASN A 117 4.70 -0.03 14.15
C ASN A 117 3.23 0.34 14.36
N SER A 118 2.33 -0.45 13.78
CA SER A 118 0.89 -0.23 13.84
C SER A 118 0.27 -0.51 15.20
N TYR A 119 0.81 -1.47 15.94
CA TYR A 119 0.30 -1.97 17.21
C TYR A 119 1.30 -1.78 18.36
N GLN A 120 2.30 -0.91 18.19
CA GLN A 120 3.42 -0.77 19.13
C GLN A 120 2.97 -0.53 20.59
N ASN A 121 1.83 0.13 20.77
CA ASN A 121 1.28 0.45 22.10
C ASN A 121 0.41 -0.68 22.70
N ASP A 122 -0.10 -1.59 21.86
CA ASP A 122 -1.09 -2.62 22.22
C ASP A 122 -0.53 -4.06 22.04
N LEU A 123 0.77 -4.19 21.77
CA LEU A 123 1.44 -5.44 21.42
C LEU A 123 2.42 -5.88 22.52
N ASP A 124 2.35 -7.17 22.90
CA ASP A 124 3.37 -7.79 23.73
C ASP A 124 4.65 -8.02 22.92
N ALA A 125 5.62 -7.11 23.09
CA ALA A 125 6.87 -7.12 22.36
C ALA A 125 7.69 -8.41 22.55
N LYS A 126 7.60 -9.05 23.73
CA LYS A 126 8.37 -10.28 24.01
C LYS A 126 7.80 -11.46 23.24
N LYS A 127 6.47 -11.64 23.29
CA LYS A 127 5.80 -12.71 22.52
C LYS A 127 5.90 -12.47 21.02
N PHE A 128 5.76 -11.22 20.58
CA PHE A 128 5.87 -10.87 19.17
C PHE A 128 7.27 -11.17 18.62
N ASN A 129 8.34 -10.76 19.29
CA ASN A 129 9.70 -11.06 18.81
C ASN A 129 9.95 -12.56 18.73
N LYS A 130 9.50 -13.34 19.73
CA LYS A 130 9.61 -14.80 19.71
C LYS A 130 8.83 -15.44 18.54
N TYR A 131 7.65 -14.91 18.21
CA TYR A 131 6.88 -15.35 17.06
C TYR A 131 7.60 -15.02 15.75
N VAL A 132 8.20 -13.83 15.64
CA VAL A 132 8.95 -13.41 14.46
C VAL A 132 10.16 -14.30 14.25
N ASP A 133 10.99 -14.52 15.27
CA ASP A 133 12.20 -15.36 15.19
C ASP A 133 11.90 -16.83 14.82
N LYS A 134 10.69 -17.31 15.11
CA LYS A 134 10.27 -18.70 14.80
C LYS A 134 9.72 -18.85 13.38
N ASN A 135 9.08 -17.82 12.82
CA ASN A 135 8.28 -17.93 11.61
C ASN A 135 8.83 -17.12 10.42
N PHE A 136 9.84 -16.26 10.62
CA PHE A 136 10.45 -15.39 9.61
C PHE A 136 11.97 -15.43 9.70
#